data_AF-A0AAX1N973-F1
#
_entry.id   AF-A0AAX1N973-F1
#
_cell.length_a   1.000
_cell.length_b   1.000
_cell.length_c   1.000
_cell.angle_alpha   90.00
_cell.angle_beta   90.00
_cell.angle_gamma   90.00
#
_symmetry.space_group_name_H-M   'P 1'
#
loop_
_entity.id
_entity.type
_entity.pdbx_description
1 polymer ?
#
loop_
_entity_poly.entity_id
_entity_poly.type
_entity_poly.pdbx_seq_one_letter_code
_entity_poly.pdbx_strand_id
1 'polypeptide(L)'
;MKKIAFIPVRGGSKSIPKKNIKSFCGKPLVYWTALAAQESSSIDEVIIATDSDEIKEVVEQFNFSKLKVYGRSEKNAQDQSSTESVILEYLEKNNEIKDTDQFILIQATSPFLSSLDLTNGINKLKESGKDSLLSCSQVKRFFWSGEGVPLNYDYNNRPRRQDFDGTYIENGAFYINSVGNIKKHKNRLSGNICVYEMPEYTMTEIDEPDDWFIAEHLMKKYSSDILQSIPLENKEGVKLFLSDVDGVLTDAGMYYSESGDELKKFNTHDGMAFQLLSEQGIKTGIVTSENTKIVERRAKKMKIDFLYQGKKHGGKLNSAKEICKELGISLQEVAYIGDDINCFELLSSVGLAACPSNATDKIKNIPNIIQLEKAGGEGAVREFVNKII
;
A
#
# COMPACT_ATOMS: atom_id res chain seq x y z
N MET A 1 -31.17 -11.74 2.21
CA MET A 1 -30.76 -10.77 1.19
C MET A 1 -29.25 -10.81 1.13
N LYS A 2 -28.69 -11.26 0.01
CA LYS A 2 -27.24 -11.32 -0.19
C LYS A 2 -26.71 -9.91 -0.47
N LYS A 3 -25.50 -9.60 0.01
CA LYS A 3 -24.79 -8.35 -0.26
C LYS A 3 -23.51 -8.67 -1.02
N ILE A 4 -23.50 -8.28 -2.29
CA ILE A 4 -22.45 -8.62 -3.25
C ILE A 4 -21.59 -7.38 -3.47
N ALA A 5 -20.34 -7.42 -3.01
CA ALA A 5 -19.33 -6.45 -3.42
C ALA A 5 -18.82 -6.81 -4.82
N PHE A 6 -18.81 -5.84 -5.73
CA PHE A 6 -18.43 -6.04 -7.13
C PHE A 6 -17.35 -5.03 -7.53
N ILE A 7 -16.19 -5.54 -7.91
CA ILE A 7 -14.98 -4.76 -8.21
C ILE A 7 -14.59 -5.02 -9.68
N PRO A 8 -14.99 -4.15 -10.62
CA PRO A 8 -14.60 -4.30 -12.02
C PRO A 8 -13.19 -3.76 -12.26
N VAL A 9 -12.29 -4.60 -12.77
CA VAL A 9 -10.90 -4.25 -13.08
C VAL A 9 -10.50 -4.75 -14.48
N ARG A 10 -10.06 -3.82 -15.34
CA ARG A 10 -9.60 -4.13 -16.70
C ARG A 10 -8.11 -4.37 -16.79
N GLY A 11 -7.70 -5.23 -17.72
CA GLY A 11 -6.29 -5.40 -18.08
C GLY A 11 -5.73 -4.16 -18.80
N GLY A 12 -6.49 -3.63 -19.77
CA GLY A 12 -6.10 -2.52 -20.64
C GLY A 12 -6.16 -1.13 -19.99
N SER A 13 -5.33 -0.87 -18.98
CA SER A 13 -5.18 0.47 -18.40
C SER A 13 -4.23 1.33 -19.26
N LYS A 14 -4.68 2.52 -19.70
CA LYS A 14 -3.93 3.40 -20.61
C LYS A 14 -2.83 4.21 -19.93
N SER A 15 -3.19 5.09 -19.01
CA SER A 15 -2.26 6.03 -18.38
C SER A 15 -1.24 5.32 -17.49
N ILE A 16 -1.68 4.30 -16.74
CA ILE A 16 -0.84 3.47 -15.87
C ILE A 16 -0.91 2.02 -16.35
N PRO A 17 0.14 1.49 -17.00
CA PRO A 17 0.18 0.09 -17.42
C PRO A 17 -0.05 -0.86 -16.25
N LYS A 18 -0.92 -1.86 -16.44
CA LYS A 18 -1.27 -2.87 -15.42
C LYS A 18 -1.74 -2.26 -14.08
N LYS A 19 -2.37 -1.08 -14.12
CA LYS A 19 -2.80 -0.27 -12.94
C LYS A 19 -3.31 -1.10 -11.76
N ASN A 20 -4.28 -1.98 -12.02
CA ASN A 20 -4.99 -2.74 -10.99
C ASN A 20 -4.11 -3.77 -10.25
N ILE A 21 -3.01 -4.23 -10.86
CA ILE A 21 -2.09 -5.21 -10.26
C ILE A 21 -0.70 -4.64 -9.98
N LYS A 22 -0.45 -3.37 -10.32
CA LYS A 22 0.79 -2.68 -9.97
C LYS A 22 0.86 -2.51 -8.44
N SER A 23 2.06 -2.67 -7.88
CA SER A 23 2.32 -2.53 -6.42
C SER A 23 2.04 -1.11 -5.95
N PHE A 24 1.03 -0.98 -5.08
CA PHE A 24 0.61 0.22 -4.36
C PHE A 24 0.75 -0.05 -2.87
N CYS A 25 1.65 0.65 -2.17
CA CYS A 25 1.93 0.40 -0.76
C CYS A 25 2.27 -1.07 -0.42
N GLY A 26 2.96 -1.78 -1.33
CA GLY A 26 3.42 -3.15 -1.12
C GLY A 26 2.42 -4.26 -1.48
N LYS A 27 1.22 -3.92 -1.99
CA LYS A 27 0.24 -4.88 -2.51
C LYS A 27 -0.34 -4.42 -3.85
N PRO A 28 -0.86 -5.31 -4.69
CA PRO A 28 -1.58 -4.92 -5.91
C PRO A 28 -2.67 -3.88 -5.62
N LEU A 29 -2.87 -2.87 -6.46
CA LEU A 29 -3.87 -1.82 -6.19
C LEU A 29 -5.27 -2.37 -5.85
N VAL A 30 -5.75 -3.36 -6.59
CA VAL A 30 -7.06 -3.99 -6.36
C VAL A 30 -7.16 -4.73 -5.01
N TYR A 31 -6.03 -5.12 -4.43
CA TYR A 31 -5.99 -5.81 -3.14
C TYR A 31 -6.63 -4.98 -2.04
N TRP A 32 -6.43 -3.66 -2.02
CA TRP A 32 -6.87 -2.79 -0.93
C TRP A 32 -8.39 -2.72 -0.80
N THR A 33 -9.08 -2.52 -1.91
CA THR A 33 -10.55 -2.47 -1.92
C THR A 33 -11.17 -3.87 -1.79
N ALA A 34 -10.50 -4.91 -2.31
CA ALA A 34 -10.89 -6.30 -2.09
C ALA A 34 -10.77 -6.70 -0.61
N LEU A 35 -9.70 -6.27 0.07
CA LEU A 35 -9.48 -6.50 1.50
C LEU A 35 -10.56 -5.81 2.32
N ALA A 36 -10.88 -4.55 2.01
CA ALA A 36 -11.97 -3.82 2.67
C ALA A 36 -13.31 -4.56 2.59
N ALA A 37 -13.63 -5.10 1.40
CA ALA A 37 -14.84 -5.90 1.20
C ALA A 37 -14.78 -7.27 1.90
N GLN A 38 -13.62 -7.93 1.87
CA GLN A 38 -13.37 -9.22 2.54
C GLN A 38 -13.57 -9.09 4.06
N GLU A 39 -12.99 -8.06 4.68
CA GLU A 39 -13.04 -7.82 6.12
C GLU A 39 -14.39 -7.29 6.61
N SER A 40 -15.23 -6.75 5.72
CA SER A 40 -16.55 -6.28 6.09
C SER A 40 -17.49 -7.45 6.40
N SER A 41 -17.90 -7.62 7.65
CA SER A 41 -18.91 -8.61 8.07
C SER A 41 -20.28 -8.38 7.43
N SER A 42 -20.52 -7.19 6.88
CA SER A 42 -21.75 -6.84 6.18
C SER A 42 -21.79 -7.41 4.74
N ILE A 43 -20.64 -7.75 4.17
CA ILE A 43 -20.51 -8.29 2.81
C ILE A 43 -20.46 -9.81 2.85
N ASP A 44 -21.31 -10.44 2.02
CA ASP A 44 -21.44 -11.89 1.93
C ASP A 44 -20.52 -12.49 0.85
N GLU A 45 -20.27 -11.74 -0.23
CA GLU A 45 -19.48 -12.20 -1.37
C GLU A 45 -18.74 -11.02 -2.03
N VAL A 46 -17.49 -11.25 -2.44
CA VAL A 46 -16.65 -10.29 -3.16
C VAL A 46 -16.38 -10.83 -4.56
N ILE A 47 -16.82 -10.10 -5.58
CA ILE A 47 -16.64 -10.47 -6.98
C ILE A 47 -15.64 -9.52 -7.61
N ILE A 48 -14.54 -10.05 -8.12
CA ILE A 48 -13.61 -9.30 -8.96
C ILE A 48 -13.88 -9.66 -10.42
N ALA A 49 -14.34 -8.68 -11.19
CA ALA A 49 -14.68 -8.86 -12.60
C ALA A 49 -13.55 -8.38 -13.50
N THR A 50 -12.94 -9.31 -14.25
CA THR A 50 -11.79 -9.00 -15.11
C THR A 50 -11.82 -9.77 -16.42
N ASP A 51 -11.16 -9.20 -17.42
CA ASP A 51 -10.91 -9.75 -18.76
C ASP A 51 -9.48 -10.25 -18.95
N SER A 52 -8.64 -10.12 -17.91
CA SER A 52 -7.21 -10.41 -17.99
C SER A 52 -6.86 -11.62 -17.14
N ASP A 53 -6.28 -12.64 -17.79
CA ASP A 53 -5.76 -13.83 -17.10
C ASP A 53 -4.66 -13.45 -16.10
N GLU A 54 -3.82 -12.47 -16.42
CA GLU A 54 -2.79 -11.96 -15.50
C GLU A 54 -3.40 -11.39 -14.22
N ILE A 55 -4.48 -10.60 -14.33
CA ILE A 55 -5.18 -10.06 -13.15
C ILE A 55 -5.82 -11.20 -12.36
N LYS A 56 -6.43 -12.17 -13.05
CA LYS A 56 -7.04 -13.34 -12.42
C LYS A 56 -6.03 -14.13 -11.59
N GLU A 57 -4.87 -14.46 -12.16
CA GLU A 57 -3.79 -15.19 -11.47
C GLU A 57 -3.32 -14.45 -10.20
N VAL A 58 -3.16 -13.12 -10.27
CA VAL A 58 -2.76 -12.31 -9.11
C VAL A 58 -3.85 -12.29 -8.03
N VAL A 59 -5.11 -12.10 -8.42
CA VAL A 59 -6.24 -12.00 -7.50
C VAL A 59 -6.52 -13.34 -6.80
N GLU A 60 -6.37 -14.46 -7.50
CA GLU A 60 -6.54 -15.80 -6.93
C GLU A 60 -5.51 -16.09 -5.81
N GLN A 61 -4.35 -15.43 -5.83
CA GLN A 61 -3.33 -15.55 -4.77
C GLN A 61 -3.69 -14.80 -3.48
N PHE A 62 -4.75 -13.98 -3.46
CA PHE A 62 -5.14 -13.24 -2.25
C PHE A 62 -5.67 -14.15 -1.15
N ASN A 63 -6.12 -15.37 -1.47
CA ASN A 63 -6.67 -16.35 -0.51
C ASN A 63 -7.83 -15.80 0.35
N PHE A 64 -8.60 -14.85 -0.18
CA PHE A 64 -9.76 -14.26 0.48
C PHE A 64 -10.97 -15.19 0.39
N SER A 65 -11.52 -15.56 1.54
CA SER A 65 -12.57 -16.59 1.64
C SER A 65 -13.91 -16.20 1.00
N LYS A 66 -14.21 -14.90 0.88
CA LYS A 66 -15.42 -14.39 0.22
C LYS A 66 -15.21 -14.09 -1.27
N LEU A 67 -13.97 -14.17 -1.74
CA LEU A 67 -13.58 -13.71 -3.07
C LEU A 67 -13.87 -14.75 -4.14
N LYS A 68 -14.46 -14.29 -5.25
CA LYS A 68 -14.61 -15.04 -6.49
C LYS A 68 -14.23 -14.17 -7.68
N VAL A 69 -13.62 -14.78 -8.68
CA VAL A 69 -13.29 -14.10 -9.93
C VAL A 69 -14.36 -14.36 -10.97
N TYR A 70 -14.81 -13.31 -11.64
CA TYR A 70 -15.71 -13.36 -12.78
C TYR A 70 -14.97 -12.94 -14.05
N GLY A 71 -14.85 -13.88 -15.00
CA GLY A 71 -14.34 -13.59 -16.34
C GLY A 71 -15.39 -12.86 -17.16
N ARG A 72 -15.21 -11.56 -17.39
CA ARG A 72 -16.14 -10.77 -18.22
C ARG A 72 -15.78 -10.84 -19.70
N SER A 73 -16.74 -10.52 -20.56
CA SER A 73 -16.55 -10.55 -22.01
C SER A 73 -15.55 -9.49 -22.50
N GLU A 74 -14.80 -9.80 -23.57
CA GLU A 74 -13.91 -8.85 -24.25
C GLU A 74 -14.66 -7.60 -24.74
N LYS A 75 -15.94 -7.75 -25.11
CA LYS A 75 -16.80 -6.65 -25.56
C LYS A 75 -16.96 -5.56 -24.49
N ASN A 76 -17.07 -5.96 -23.22
CA ASN A 76 -17.23 -5.03 -22.09
C ASN A 76 -15.90 -4.72 -21.38
N ALA A 77 -14.78 -5.08 -22.01
CA ALA A 77 -13.43 -4.73 -21.59
C ALA A 77 -12.79 -3.59 -22.41
N GLN A 78 -13.50 -3.10 -23.43
CA GLN A 78 -13.04 -2.02 -24.31
C GLN A 78 -13.04 -0.67 -23.57
N ASP A 79 -12.27 0.29 -24.08
CA ASP A 79 -12.15 1.63 -23.49
C ASP A 79 -13.45 2.40 -23.35
N GLN A 80 -14.41 2.14 -24.23
CA GLN A 80 -15.71 2.80 -24.24
C GLN A 80 -16.77 2.04 -23.45
N SER A 81 -16.42 0.90 -22.85
CA SER A 81 -17.36 0.10 -22.06
C SER A 81 -17.68 0.83 -20.76
N SER A 82 -18.95 1.11 -20.53
CA SER A 82 -19.38 1.69 -19.25
C SER A 82 -19.32 0.64 -18.14
N THR A 83 -19.14 1.08 -16.90
CA THR A 83 -19.21 0.17 -15.73
C THR A 83 -20.58 -0.52 -15.68
N GLU A 84 -21.64 0.18 -16.07
CA GLU A 84 -23.01 -0.36 -16.14
C GLU A 84 -23.10 -1.57 -17.07
N SER A 85 -22.42 -1.56 -18.22
CA SER A 85 -22.42 -2.69 -19.14
C SER A 85 -21.84 -3.98 -18.52
N VAL A 86 -20.79 -3.82 -17.71
CA VAL A 86 -20.12 -4.92 -17.00
C VAL A 86 -21.00 -5.45 -15.87
N ILE A 87 -21.66 -4.55 -15.12
CA ILE A 87 -22.60 -4.92 -14.06
C ILE A 87 -23.77 -5.71 -14.64
N LEU A 88 -24.39 -5.20 -15.71
CA LEU A 88 -25.54 -5.86 -16.34
C LEU A 88 -25.15 -7.22 -16.92
N GLU A 89 -23.99 -7.34 -17.57
CA GLU A 89 -23.49 -8.63 -18.06
C GLU A 89 -23.37 -9.66 -16.93
N TYR A 90 -22.81 -9.27 -15.79
CA TYR A 90 -22.67 -10.15 -14.62
C TYR A 90 -24.04 -10.57 -14.06
N LEU A 91 -24.95 -9.62 -13.89
CA LEU A 91 -26.29 -9.87 -13.34
C LEU A 91 -27.18 -10.71 -14.28
N GLU A 92 -27.00 -10.59 -15.60
CA GLU A 92 -27.74 -11.38 -16.60
C GLU A 92 -27.24 -12.83 -16.68
N LYS A 93 -25.94 -13.06 -16.51
CA LYS A 93 -25.37 -14.42 -16.53
C LYS A 93 -25.56 -15.20 -15.23
N ASN A 94 -25.88 -14.52 -14.13
CA ASN A 94 -25.98 -15.14 -12.81
C ASN A 94 -27.43 -15.22 -12.30
N ASN A 95 -28.09 -16.33 -12.64
CA ASN A 95 -29.49 -16.59 -12.31
C ASN A 95 -29.76 -16.81 -10.81
N GLU A 96 -28.73 -16.98 -9.99
CA GLU A 96 -28.88 -17.16 -8.54
C GLU A 96 -29.10 -15.84 -7.80
N ILE A 97 -28.76 -14.71 -8.43
CA ILE A 97 -28.88 -13.37 -7.84
C ILE A 97 -30.33 -12.89 -7.92
N LYS A 98 -30.91 -12.62 -6.75
CA LYS A 98 -32.30 -12.17 -6.63
C LYS A 98 -32.38 -10.66 -6.77
N ASP A 99 -33.49 -10.16 -7.28
CA ASP A 99 -33.73 -8.72 -7.40
C ASP A 99 -33.74 -7.99 -6.05
N THR A 100 -34.04 -8.73 -4.97
CA THR A 100 -33.96 -8.23 -3.60
C THR A 100 -32.53 -8.08 -3.08
N ASP A 101 -31.53 -8.73 -3.68
CA ASP A 101 -30.15 -8.67 -3.22
C ASP A 101 -29.56 -7.26 -3.38
N GLN A 102 -28.62 -6.90 -2.51
CA GLN A 102 -27.90 -5.64 -2.59
C GLN A 102 -26.59 -5.82 -3.37
N PHE A 103 -26.36 -4.88 -4.26
CA PHE A 103 -25.19 -4.80 -5.11
C PHE A 103 -24.36 -3.58 -4.69
N ILE A 104 -23.11 -3.82 -4.35
CA ILE A 104 -22.16 -2.81 -3.87
C ILE A 104 -21.05 -2.71 -4.92
N LEU A 105 -21.14 -1.73 -5.82
CA LEU A 105 -20.06 -1.45 -6.75
C LEU A 105 -18.92 -0.76 -6.01
N ILE A 106 -17.69 -1.25 -6.16
CA ILE A 106 -16.48 -0.68 -5.55
C ILE A 106 -15.45 -0.45 -6.65
N GLN A 107 -14.81 0.72 -6.69
CA GLN A 107 -13.76 1.00 -7.69
C GLN A 107 -12.37 0.82 -7.07
N ALA A 108 -11.51 0.04 -7.73
CA ALA A 108 -10.13 -0.18 -7.30
C ALA A 108 -9.26 1.10 -7.32
N THR A 109 -9.69 2.14 -8.04
CA THR A 109 -8.99 3.43 -8.13
C THR A 109 -9.10 4.30 -6.88
N SER A 110 -9.96 3.92 -5.92
CA SER A 110 -10.14 4.60 -4.64
C SER A 110 -9.68 3.69 -3.49
N PRO A 111 -8.36 3.50 -3.29
CA PRO A 111 -7.81 2.47 -2.41
C PRO A 111 -8.00 2.74 -0.91
N PHE A 112 -8.52 3.91 -0.53
CA PHE A 112 -8.73 4.32 0.86
C PHE A 112 -9.97 3.70 1.52
N LEU A 113 -10.77 2.95 0.76
CA LEU A 113 -11.99 2.34 1.25
C LEU A 113 -11.70 1.39 2.42
N SER A 114 -12.46 1.51 3.52
CA SER A 114 -12.37 0.59 4.65
C SER A 114 -13.60 -0.33 4.78
N SER A 115 -13.45 -1.42 5.54
CA SER A 115 -14.56 -2.32 5.88
C SER A 115 -15.64 -1.64 6.73
N LEU A 116 -15.24 -0.64 7.51
CA LEU A 116 -16.12 0.20 8.32
C LEU A 116 -16.97 1.10 7.42
N ASP A 117 -16.39 1.68 6.37
CA ASP A 117 -17.13 2.50 5.41
C ASP A 117 -18.23 1.71 4.71
N LEU A 118 -17.92 0.48 4.29
CA LEU A 118 -18.91 -0.41 3.69
C LEU A 118 -20.05 -0.73 4.68
N THR A 119 -19.70 -1.07 5.92
CA THR A 119 -20.69 -1.38 6.97
C THR A 119 -21.59 -0.18 7.27
N ASN A 120 -21.00 1.00 7.44
CA ASN A 120 -21.73 2.22 7.74
C ASN A 120 -22.58 2.69 6.54
N GLY A 121 -22.06 2.58 5.32
CA GLY A 121 -22.81 2.88 4.10
C GLY A 121 -24.04 1.99 3.95
N ILE A 122 -23.90 0.68 4.16
CA ILE A 122 -25.01 -0.28 4.11
C ILE A 122 -26.07 0.06 5.17
N ASN A 123 -25.64 0.32 6.41
CA ASN A 123 -26.55 0.69 7.49
C ASN A 123 -27.26 2.02 7.21
N LYS A 124 -26.54 3.03 6.72
CA LYS A 124 -27.09 4.34 6.38
C LYS A 124 -28.15 4.25 5.29
N LEU A 125 -27.91 3.48 4.23
CA LEU A 125 -28.93 3.26 3.19
C LEU A 125 -30.20 2.65 3.81
N LYS A 126 -30.05 1.58 4.60
CA LYS A 126 -31.17 0.92 5.28
C LYS A 126 -31.95 1.87 6.20
N GLU A 127 -31.27 2.66 7.01
CA GLU A 127 -31.90 3.61 7.94
C GLU A 127 -32.60 4.77 7.23
N SER A 128 -32.02 5.24 6.13
CA SER A 128 -32.59 6.35 5.35
C SER A 128 -33.87 5.99 4.59
N GLY A 129 -34.14 4.70 4.37
CA GLY A 129 -35.26 4.22 3.54
C GLY A 129 -35.17 4.64 2.06
N LYS A 130 -33.99 5.06 1.61
CA LYS A 130 -33.70 5.49 0.25
C LYS A 130 -33.40 4.32 -0.69
N ASP A 131 -33.40 4.58 -1.98
CA ASP A 131 -33.33 3.54 -3.03
C ASP A 131 -31.88 3.15 -3.39
N SER A 132 -30.96 4.11 -3.35
CA SER A 132 -29.54 3.88 -3.61
C SER A 132 -28.64 4.82 -2.83
N LEU A 133 -27.34 4.52 -2.78
CA LEU A 133 -26.33 5.31 -2.09
C LEU A 133 -25.07 5.46 -2.93
N LEU A 134 -24.41 6.61 -2.84
CA LEU A 134 -23.05 6.83 -3.29
C LEU A 134 -22.16 7.40 -2.18
N SER A 135 -20.88 7.08 -2.23
CA SER A 135 -19.87 7.73 -1.41
C SER A 135 -19.44 9.07 -2.00
N CYS A 136 -19.31 10.08 -1.14
CA CYS A 136 -18.82 11.39 -1.51
C CYS A 136 -17.84 11.92 -0.46
N SER A 137 -17.02 12.89 -0.84
CA SER A 137 -16.26 13.73 0.09
C SER A 137 -16.87 15.13 0.16
N GLN A 138 -16.94 15.73 1.35
CA GLN A 138 -17.33 17.13 1.48
C GLN A 138 -16.16 18.02 1.08
N VAL A 139 -16.40 18.98 0.19
CA VAL A 139 -15.41 19.95 -0.29
C VAL A 139 -15.89 21.38 -0.07
N LYS A 140 -15.02 22.21 0.51
CA LYS A 140 -15.26 23.65 0.71
C LYS A 140 -14.48 24.46 -0.31
N ARG A 141 -14.84 24.27 -1.59
CA ARG A 141 -14.22 24.91 -2.76
C ARG A 141 -15.26 25.70 -3.54
N PHE A 142 -14.80 26.75 -4.22
CA PHE A 142 -15.64 27.59 -5.07
C PHE A 142 -15.51 27.15 -6.51
N PHE A 143 -16.60 26.65 -7.08
CA PHE A 143 -16.62 26.18 -8.46
C PHE A 143 -17.17 27.26 -9.39
N TRP A 144 -16.60 27.32 -10.59
CA TRP A 144 -17.02 28.23 -11.65
C TRP A 144 -17.28 27.41 -12.92
N SER A 145 -18.26 27.82 -13.72
CA SER A 145 -18.43 27.30 -15.08
C SER A 145 -17.32 27.79 -16.01
N GLY A 146 -17.17 27.15 -17.18
CA GLY A 146 -16.27 27.64 -18.24
C GLY A 146 -16.62 29.03 -18.77
N GLU A 147 -17.87 29.47 -18.57
CA GLU A 147 -18.37 30.79 -18.95
C GLU A 147 -18.15 31.86 -17.85
N GLY A 148 -17.45 31.53 -16.77
CA GLY A 148 -17.17 32.47 -15.69
C GLY A 148 -18.39 32.77 -14.81
N VAL A 149 -19.26 31.78 -14.58
CA VAL A 149 -20.39 31.89 -13.63
C VAL A 149 -20.10 31.05 -12.39
N PRO A 150 -20.21 31.59 -11.15
CA PRO A 150 -20.00 30.79 -9.95
C PRO A 150 -21.15 29.79 -9.77
N LEU A 151 -20.82 28.54 -9.45
CA LEU A 151 -21.77 27.44 -9.40
C LEU A 151 -22.36 27.18 -8.01
N ASN A 152 -21.62 27.52 -6.95
CA ASN A 152 -21.97 27.13 -5.58
C ASN A 152 -21.78 28.22 -4.53
N TYR A 153 -21.57 29.47 -4.95
CA TYR A 153 -21.45 30.62 -4.03
C TYR A 153 -21.74 31.94 -4.76
N ASP A 154 -21.94 33.02 -4.00
CA ASP A 154 -21.97 34.38 -4.53
C ASP A 154 -20.57 35.02 -4.45
N TYR A 155 -20.00 35.39 -5.60
CA TYR A 155 -18.67 35.99 -5.66
C TYR A 155 -18.62 37.43 -5.12
N ASN A 156 -19.76 38.15 -5.13
CA ASN A 156 -19.85 39.49 -4.54
C ASN A 156 -19.89 39.43 -3.02
N ASN A 157 -20.39 38.32 -2.45
CA ASN A 157 -20.48 38.07 -1.02
C ASN A 157 -19.76 36.77 -0.64
N ARG A 158 -18.47 36.67 -0.99
CA ARG A 158 -17.69 35.45 -0.83
C ARG A 158 -17.63 35.00 0.64
N PRO A 159 -18.18 33.82 0.99
CA PRO A 159 -18.15 33.34 2.36
C PRO A 159 -16.73 32.91 2.78
N ARG A 160 -16.44 32.97 4.08
CA ARG A 160 -15.22 32.36 4.63
C ARG A 160 -15.40 30.85 4.70
N ARG A 161 -14.29 30.09 4.74
CA ARG A 161 -14.35 28.61 4.74
C ARG A 161 -15.17 28.04 5.91
N GLN A 162 -15.14 28.69 7.07
CA GLN A 162 -15.92 28.27 8.24
C GLN A 162 -17.42 28.54 8.10
N ASP A 163 -17.82 29.51 7.28
CA ASP A 163 -19.22 29.91 7.06
C ASP A 163 -19.82 29.29 5.79
N PHE A 164 -19.04 28.45 5.10
CA PHE A 164 -19.44 27.77 3.88
C PHE A 164 -19.65 26.29 4.16
N ASP A 165 -20.88 25.81 3.96
CA ASP A 165 -21.23 24.40 4.16
C ASP A 165 -20.53 23.48 3.15
N GLY A 166 -20.11 24.02 2.00
CA GLY A 166 -19.45 23.25 0.96
C GLY A 166 -20.42 22.50 0.06
N THR A 167 -19.86 21.62 -0.76
CA THR A 167 -20.59 20.71 -1.64
C THR A 167 -20.03 19.31 -1.48
N TYR A 168 -20.77 18.31 -1.96
CA TYR A 168 -20.28 16.93 -2.01
C TYR A 168 -19.76 16.63 -3.41
N ILE A 169 -18.60 15.98 -3.49
CA ILE A 169 -18.04 15.43 -4.72
C ILE A 169 -18.03 13.91 -4.63
N GLU A 170 -18.44 13.21 -5.68
CA GLU A 170 -18.25 11.76 -5.77
C GLU A 170 -16.76 11.45 -5.65
N ASN A 171 -16.41 10.42 -4.88
CA ASN A 171 -15.00 10.02 -4.68
C ASN A 171 -14.68 8.66 -5.32
N GLY A 172 -15.60 8.14 -6.14
CA GLY A 172 -15.45 6.86 -6.84
C GLY A 172 -15.38 5.62 -5.94
N ALA A 173 -15.43 5.74 -4.61
CA ALA A 173 -15.12 4.61 -3.72
C ALA A 173 -16.15 3.48 -3.80
N PHE A 174 -17.42 3.76 -3.52
CA PHE A 174 -18.47 2.76 -3.64
C PHE A 174 -19.89 3.31 -3.86
N TYR A 175 -20.73 2.44 -4.41
CA TYR A 175 -22.15 2.69 -4.69
C TYR A 175 -22.97 1.50 -4.23
N ILE A 176 -24.13 1.72 -3.61
CA ILE A 176 -25.03 0.67 -3.13
C ILE A 176 -26.39 0.81 -3.80
N ASN A 177 -26.91 -0.29 -4.35
CA ASN A 177 -28.27 -0.34 -4.87
C ASN A 177 -28.84 -1.76 -4.77
N SER A 178 -30.14 -1.94 -4.99
CA SER A 178 -30.71 -3.28 -5.19
C SER A 178 -30.46 -3.78 -6.62
N VAL A 179 -30.33 -5.09 -6.77
CA VAL A 179 -30.17 -5.73 -8.08
C VAL A 179 -31.37 -5.43 -8.98
N GLY A 180 -32.60 -5.47 -8.45
CA GLY A 180 -33.82 -5.15 -9.20
C GLY A 180 -33.82 -3.72 -9.75
N ASN A 181 -33.39 -2.75 -8.94
CA ASN A 181 -33.26 -1.36 -9.36
C ASN A 181 -32.21 -1.18 -10.46
N ILE A 182 -31.05 -1.81 -10.33
CA ILE A 182 -29.99 -1.77 -11.35
C ILE A 182 -30.51 -2.34 -12.67
N LYS A 183 -31.16 -3.51 -12.66
CA LYS A 183 -31.72 -4.13 -13.89
C LYS A 183 -32.79 -3.25 -14.53
N LYS A 184 -33.70 -2.69 -13.73
CA LYS A 184 -34.80 -1.84 -14.19
C LYS A 184 -34.31 -0.53 -14.79
N HIS A 185 -33.41 0.17 -14.10
CA HIS A 185 -32.95 1.50 -14.49
C HIS A 185 -31.68 1.50 -15.34
N LYS A 186 -31.02 0.34 -15.48
CA LYS A 186 -29.75 0.17 -16.19
C LYS A 186 -28.66 1.14 -15.71
N ASN A 187 -28.66 1.42 -14.41
CA ASN A 187 -27.77 2.39 -13.78
C ASN A 187 -27.42 1.94 -12.35
N ARG A 188 -26.19 2.25 -11.90
CA ARG A 188 -25.73 1.97 -10.53
C ARG A 188 -26.51 2.76 -9.47
N LEU A 189 -27.06 3.93 -9.82
CA LEU A 189 -27.90 4.77 -8.96
C LEU A 189 -29.31 4.88 -9.53
N SER A 190 -30.30 5.01 -8.66
CA SER A 190 -31.70 5.23 -9.05
C SER A 190 -32.55 5.69 -7.87
N GLY A 191 -33.72 6.26 -8.17
CA GLY A 191 -34.69 6.69 -7.15
C GLY A 191 -34.16 7.83 -6.27
N ASN A 192 -34.51 7.78 -4.98
CA ASN A 192 -34.02 8.71 -3.97
C ASN A 192 -32.62 8.29 -3.52
N ILE A 193 -31.65 9.18 -3.69
CA ILE A 193 -30.24 8.86 -3.49
C ILE A 193 -29.75 9.35 -2.12
N CYS A 194 -29.04 8.49 -1.40
CA CYS A 194 -28.37 8.78 -0.14
C CYS A 194 -26.88 9.07 -0.38
N VAL A 195 -26.32 10.03 0.37
CA VAL A 195 -24.88 10.31 0.37
C VAL A 195 -24.24 9.71 1.62
N TYR A 196 -23.19 8.91 1.44
CA TYR A 196 -22.27 8.53 2.50
C TYR A 196 -21.04 9.42 2.42
N GLU A 197 -20.75 10.17 3.49
CA GLU A 197 -19.61 11.08 3.53
C GLU A 197 -18.37 10.32 3.99
N MET A 198 -17.29 10.44 3.21
CA MET A 198 -15.94 9.98 3.54
C MET A 198 -15.01 11.18 3.69
N PRO A 199 -13.89 11.05 4.42
CA PRO A 199 -12.92 12.13 4.60
C PRO A 199 -12.40 12.72 3.27
N GLU A 200 -12.07 14.02 3.25
CA GLU A 200 -11.65 14.76 2.04
C GLU A 200 -10.49 14.09 1.28
N TYR A 201 -9.54 13.44 1.97
CA TYR A 201 -8.41 12.77 1.31
C TYR A 201 -8.82 11.55 0.47
N THR A 202 -10.01 10.99 0.71
CA THR A 202 -10.52 9.83 -0.05
C THR A 202 -10.99 10.19 -1.45
N MET A 203 -11.08 11.50 -1.77
CA MET A 203 -11.42 11.98 -3.11
C MET A 203 -10.29 11.77 -4.14
N THR A 204 -9.08 11.40 -3.70
CA THR A 204 -7.96 11.13 -4.61
C THR A 204 -8.17 9.78 -5.30
N GLU A 205 -8.58 9.82 -6.56
CA GLU A 205 -8.65 8.63 -7.42
C GLU A 205 -7.33 8.45 -8.19
N ILE A 206 -6.91 7.21 -8.36
CA ILE A 206 -5.67 6.89 -9.08
C ILE A 206 -5.99 6.71 -10.57
N ASP A 207 -5.80 7.75 -11.36
CA ASP A 207 -5.95 7.69 -12.82
C ASP A 207 -4.65 7.98 -13.57
N GLU A 208 -3.87 8.93 -13.08
CA GLU A 208 -2.60 9.36 -13.66
C GLU A 208 -1.39 9.00 -12.76
N PRO A 209 -0.16 8.96 -13.30
CA PRO A 209 1.03 8.62 -12.52
C PRO A 209 1.26 9.48 -11.27
N ASP A 210 0.92 10.76 -11.31
CA ASP A 210 1.06 11.67 -10.17
C ASP A 210 0.08 11.33 -9.04
N ASP A 211 -1.13 10.88 -9.38
CA ASP A 211 -2.12 10.42 -8.39
C ASP A 211 -1.59 9.23 -7.61
N TRP A 212 -0.81 8.35 -8.25
CA TRP A 212 -0.18 7.21 -7.59
C TRP A 212 0.72 7.65 -6.45
N PHE A 213 1.61 8.61 -6.73
CA PHE A 213 2.54 9.14 -5.74
C PHE A 213 1.79 9.81 -4.58
N ILE A 214 0.80 10.65 -4.89
CA ILE A 214 -0.01 11.35 -3.88
C ILE A 214 -0.78 10.33 -3.04
N ALA A 215 -1.44 9.37 -3.68
CA ALA A 215 -2.25 8.37 -3.00
C ALA A 215 -1.42 7.46 -2.09
N GLU A 216 -0.21 7.07 -2.47
CA GLU A 216 0.66 6.27 -1.59
C GLU A 216 1.04 7.03 -0.31
N HIS A 217 1.33 8.33 -0.41
CA HIS A 217 1.63 9.14 0.77
C HIS A 217 0.40 9.34 1.66
N LEU A 218 -0.78 9.54 1.07
CA LEU A 218 -2.03 9.61 1.81
C LEU A 218 -2.35 8.27 2.50
N MET A 219 -2.15 7.15 1.81
CA MET A 219 -2.38 5.81 2.37
C MET A 219 -1.43 5.54 3.54
N LYS A 220 -0.15 5.89 3.41
CA LYS A 220 0.83 5.78 4.51
C LYS A 220 0.45 6.62 5.71
N LYS A 221 -0.09 7.82 5.49
CA LYS A 221 -0.46 8.75 6.55
C LYS A 221 -1.74 8.34 7.29
N TYR A 222 -2.77 7.91 6.56
CA TYR A 222 -4.11 7.72 7.13
C TYR A 222 -4.50 6.26 7.36
N SER A 223 -3.77 5.31 6.77
CA SER A 223 -4.03 3.88 6.87
C SER A 223 -2.84 3.12 7.48
N SER A 224 -2.04 3.78 8.33
CA SER A 224 -0.84 3.20 8.96
C SER A 224 -1.12 1.86 9.64
N ASP A 225 -2.25 1.75 10.34
CA ASP A 225 -2.61 0.53 11.08
C ASP A 225 -2.85 -0.65 10.13
N ILE A 226 -3.53 -0.41 9.00
CA ILE A 226 -3.75 -1.43 7.97
C ILE A 226 -2.42 -1.82 7.34
N LEU A 227 -1.57 -0.84 7.00
CA LEU A 227 -0.24 -1.11 6.41
C LEU A 227 0.67 -1.90 7.36
N GLN A 228 0.57 -1.65 8.67
CA GLN A 228 1.33 -2.38 9.69
C GLN A 228 0.78 -3.79 9.94
N SER A 229 -0.54 -3.99 9.75
CA SER A 229 -1.18 -5.30 9.89
C SER A 229 -0.89 -6.26 8.74
N ILE A 230 -0.44 -5.73 7.59
CA ILE A 230 -0.12 -6.56 6.43
C ILE A 230 1.21 -7.27 6.68
N PRO A 231 1.22 -8.61 6.63
CA PRO A 231 2.47 -9.36 6.74
C PRO A 231 3.41 -8.90 5.64
N LEU A 232 4.64 -8.55 6.01
CA LEU A 232 5.70 -8.33 5.03
C LEU A 232 5.82 -9.60 4.16
N GLU A 233 5.73 -9.42 2.85
CA GLU A 233 6.03 -10.51 1.93
C GLU A 233 7.45 -11.03 2.24
N ASN A 234 7.61 -12.36 2.26
CA ASN A 234 8.84 -13.06 2.63
C ASN A 234 9.30 -12.93 4.10
N LYS A 235 8.47 -12.44 5.05
CA LYS A 235 8.81 -12.43 6.50
C LYS A 235 9.23 -13.82 7.01
N GLU A 236 8.50 -14.86 6.62
CA GLU A 236 8.77 -16.25 7.03
C GLU A 236 9.99 -16.88 6.32
N GLY A 237 10.53 -16.22 5.30
CA GLY A 237 11.67 -16.70 4.50
C GLY A 237 13.02 -16.10 4.87
N VAL A 238 13.07 -15.12 5.79
CA VAL A 238 14.34 -14.45 6.14
C VAL A 238 15.22 -15.41 6.94
N LYS A 239 16.34 -15.81 6.35
CA LYS A 239 17.37 -16.66 7.00
C LYS A 239 18.64 -15.91 7.34
N LEU A 240 18.85 -14.75 6.71
CA LEU A 240 20.02 -13.89 6.92
C LEU A 240 19.59 -12.43 7.02
N PHE A 241 20.05 -11.75 8.06
CA PHE A 241 19.92 -10.31 8.25
C PHE A 241 21.29 -9.65 8.09
N LEU A 242 21.40 -8.68 7.19
CA LEU A 242 22.61 -7.89 6.97
C LEU A 242 22.34 -6.41 7.29
N SER A 243 23.35 -5.72 7.81
CA SER A 243 23.27 -4.29 8.10
C SER A 243 24.52 -3.56 7.59
N ASP A 244 24.33 -2.36 7.05
CA ASP A 244 25.40 -1.37 7.02
C ASP A 244 25.69 -0.84 8.45
N VAL A 245 26.80 -0.11 8.60
CA VAL A 245 27.16 0.56 9.85
C VAL A 245 26.78 2.03 9.82
N ASP A 246 27.41 2.78 8.92
CA ASP A 246 27.29 4.24 8.89
C ASP A 246 25.92 4.65 8.37
N GLY A 247 25.30 5.62 9.04
CA GLY A 247 23.94 6.05 8.75
C GLY A 247 22.85 5.01 9.02
N VAL A 248 23.20 3.85 9.59
CA VAL A 248 22.28 2.77 9.97
C VAL A 248 22.41 2.42 11.45
N LEU A 249 23.50 1.74 11.84
CA LEU A 249 23.82 1.44 13.25
C LEU A 249 24.36 2.67 13.99
N THR A 250 24.86 3.64 13.24
CA THR A 250 25.32 4.95 13.71
C THR A 250 24.52 6.06 13.04
N ASP A 251 24.60 7.27 13.58
CA ASP A 251 23.88 8.47 13.11
C ASP A 251 24.56 9.18 11.92
N ALA A 252 25.44 8.46 11.20
CA ALA A 252 26.35 9.01 10.18
C ALA A 252 27.32 10.10 10.72
N GLY A 253 27.34 10.34 12.04
CA GLY A 253 28.26 11.24 12.69
C GLY A 253 29.61 10.60 12.98
N MET A 254 30.69 11.38 12.81
CA MET A 254 32.05 11.02 13.17
C MET A 254 32.61 12.06 14.13
N TYR A 255 33.12 11.61 15.27
CA TYR A 255 33.80 12.50 16.22
C TYR A 255 35.31 12.31 16.08
N TYR A 256 36.02 13.43 15.91
CA TYR A 256 37.48 13.48 15.84
C TYR A 256 38.00 14.27 17.03
N SER A 257 39.01 13.72 17.72
CA SER A 257 39.78 14.45 18.73
C SER A 257 40.98 15.17 18.10
N GLU A 258 41.56 16.14 18.82
CA GLU A 258 42.79 16.81 18.39
C GLU A 258 44.00 15.85 18.26
N SER A 259 43.98 14.72 18.98
CA SER A 259 44.99 13.66 18.90
C SER A 259 44.78 12.69 17.73
N GLY A 260 43.69 12.82 16.97
CA GLY A 260 43.35 11.95 15.86
C GLY A 260 42.57 10.68 16.23
N ASP A 261 42.11 10.56 17.49
CA ASP A 261 41.18 9.49 17.87
C ASP A 261 39.81 9.70 17.20
N GLU A 262 39.24 8.60 16.71
CA GLU A 262 37.94 8.55 16.05
C GLU A 262 36.92 7.84 16.95
N LEU A 263 35.71 8.39 17.06
CA LEU A 263 34.61 7.78 17.81
C LEU A 263 33.33 7.74 16.97
N LYS A 264 32.53 6.70 17.20
CA LYS A 264 31.18 6.52 16.64
C LYS A 264 30.18 6.23 17.74
N LYS A 265 28.96 6.77 17.61
CA LYS A 265 27.84 6.50 18.51
C LYS A 265 27.00 5.35 17.96
N PHE A 266 26.90 4.25 18.71
CA PHE A 266 26.03 3.12 18.37
C PHE A 266 24.79 3.10 19.26
N ASN A 267 23.64 2.75 18.71
CA ASN A 267 22.42 2.56 19.49
C ASN A 267 22.43 1.22 20.25
N THR A 268 21.95 1.19 21.48
CA THR A 268 21.83 -0.05 22.28
C THR A 268 20.61 -0.88 21.90
N HIS A 269 19.51 -0.27 21.47
CA HIS A 269 18.32 -1.00 21.02
C HIS A 269 18.61 -1.78 19.73
N ASP A 270 19.40 -1.21 18.83
CA ASP A 270 19.88 -1.92 17.64
C ASP A 270 20.76 -3.12 18.03
N GLY A 271 21.54 -3.01 19.10
CA GLY A 271 22.28 -4.15 19.66
C GLY A 271 21.38 -5.33 20.04
N MET A 272 20.24 -5.06 20.68
CA MET A 272 19.26 -6.09 21.06
C MET A 272 18.57 -6.69 19.82
N ALA A 273 18.41 -5.94 18.73
CA ALA A 273 17.78 -6.44 17.51
C ALA A 273 18.51 -7.68 16.94
N PHE A 274 19.85 -7.65 16.92
CA PHE A 274 20.66 -8.79 16.47
C PHE A 274 20.53 -10.00 17.39
N GLN A 275 20.41 -9.78 18.70
CA GLN A 275 20.19 -10.87 19.63
C GLN A 275 18.84 -11.56 19.37
N LEU A 276 17.77 -10.78 19.18
CA LEU A 276 16.44 -11.33 18.88
C LEU A 276 16.42 -12.14 17.58
N LEU A 277 17.10 -11.68 16.54
CA LEU A 277 17.25 -12.42 15.29
C LEU A 277 17.97 -13.76 15.52
N SER A 278 19.06 -13.74 16.29
CA SER A 278 19.82 -14.95 16.61
C SER A 278 18.98 -15.96 17.42
N GLU A 279 18.15 -15.49 18.35
CA GLU A 279 17.21 -16.33 19.11
C GLU A 279 16.14 -16.99 18.23
N GLN A 280 15.80 -16.38 17.09
CA GLN A 280 14.92 -16.95 16.05
C GLN A 280 15.68 -17.81 15.01
N GLY A 281 16.97 -18.05 15.20
CA GLY A 281 17.79 -18.83 14.26
C GLY A 281 18.16 -18.09 12.97
N ILE A 282 17.88 -16.79 12.87
CA ILE A 282 18.26 -15.95 11.73
C ILE A 282 19.73 -15.58 11.88
N LYS A 283 20.52 -15.86 10.85
CA LYS A 283 21.94 -15.49 10.80
C LYS A 283 22.10 -13.99 10.64
N THR A 284 23.14 -13.42 11.23
CA THR A 284 23.34 -11.97 11.24
C THR A 284 24.68 -11.55 10.67
N GLY A 285 24.73 -10.41 9.99
CA GLY A 285 25.97 -9.88 9.43
C GLY A 285 26.04 -8.36 9.36
N ILE A 286 27.28 -7.85 9.34
CA ILE A 286 27.60 -6.47 9.00
C ILE A 286 28.43 -6.45 7.73
N VAL A 287 28.03 -5.58 6.79
CA VAL A 287 28.76 -5.35 5.54
C VAL A 287 28.99 -3.86 5.36
N THR A 288 30.22 -3.40 5.60
CA THR A 288 30.58 -1.98 5.57
C THR A 288 31.75 -1.69 4.62
N SER A 289 31.76 -0.47 4.07
CA SER A 289 32.88 0.05 3.28
C SER A 289 34.08 0.47 4.14
N GLU A 290 33.87 0.68 5.44
CA GLU A 290 34.95 0.98 6.39
C GLU A 290 35.68 -0.27 6.87
N ASN A 291 36.90 -0.08 7.36
CA ASN A 291 37.67 -1.13 8.01
C ASN A 291 38.31 -0.58 9.29
N THR A 292 37.60 -0.73 10.41
CA THR A 292 37.99 -0.13 11.69
C THR A 292 37.86 -1.12 12.86
N LYS A 293 38.72 -0.95 13.87
CA LYS A 293 38.65 -1.73 15.11
C LYS A 293 37.38 -1.45 15.92
N ILE A 294 36.76 -0.28 15.73
CA ILE A 294 35.53 0.12 16.42
C ILE A 294 34.37 -0.78 15.99
N VAL A 295 34.21 -0.97 14.67
CA VAL A 295 33.20 -1.86 14.10
C VAL A 295 33.45 -3.31 14.51
N GLU A 296 34.71 -3.78 14.43
CA GLU A 296 35.08 -5.13 14.87
C GLU A 296 34.72 -5.40 16.34
N ARG A 297 35.06 -4.48 17.24
CA ARG A 297 34.73 -4.59 18.68
C ARG A 297 33.21 -4.62 18.89
N ARG A 298 32.47 -3.79 18.15
CA ARG A 298 31.01 -3.73 18.28
C ARG A 298 30.35 -5.01 17.78
N ALA A 299 30.75 -5.51 16.60
CA ALA A 299 30.27 -6.77 16.04
C ALA A 299 30.54 -7.95 16.99
N LYS A 300 31.75 -8.02 17.57
CA LYS A 300 32.09 -9.03 18.58
C LYS A 300 31.20 -8.95 19.82
N LYS A 301 30.94 -7.74 20.32
CA LYS A 301 30.04 -7.52 21.48
C LYS A 301 28.62 -7.98 21.19
N MET A 302 28.14 -7.78 19.96
CA MET A 302 26.80 -8.19 19.51
C MET A 302 26.72 -9.64 19.05
N LYS A 303 27.86 -10.38 19.04
CA LYS A 303 27.95 -11.78 18.60
C LYS A 303 27.42 -12.01 17.17
N ILE A 304 27.76 -11.09 16.27
CA ILE A 304 27.37 -11.16 14.86
C ILE A 304 28.10 -12.33 14.17
N ASP A 305 27.38 -13.10 13.36
CA ASP A 305 27.95 -14.28 12.67
C ASP A 305 28.97 -13.89 11.59
N PHE A 306 28.64 -12.86 10.80
CA PHE A 306 29.44 -12.44 9.64
C PHE A 306 29.87 -10.97 9.72
N LEU A 307 31.18 -10.69 9.64
CA LEU A 307 31.69 -9.32 9.57
C LEU A 307 32.55 -9.14 8.32
N TYR A 308 32.06 -8.34 7.37
CA TYR A 308 32.76 -7.98 6.15
C TYR A 308 33.04 -6.47 6.13
N GLN A 309 34.33 -6.13 6.22
CA GLN A 309 34.83 -4.76 6.24
C GLN A 309 35.60 -4.41 4.95
N GLY A 310 35.76 -3.11 4.67
CA GLY A 310 36.51 -2.61 3.52
C GLY A 310 35.85 -2.84 2.17
N LYS A 311 34.54 -3.08 2.13
CA LYS A 311 33.80 -3.47 0.92
C LYS A 311 33.34 -2.26 0.12
N LYS A 312 34.21 -1.80 -0.80
CA LYS A 312 33.94 -0.70 -1.75
C LYS A 312 33.54 -1.24 -3.13
N HIS A 313 32.99 -0.38 -4.01
CA HIS A 313 32.72 -0.66 -5.44
C HIS A 313 32.00 -2.00 -5.72
N GLY A 314 30.75 -2.15 -5.30
CA GLY A 314 29.98 -3.40 -5.47
C GLY A 314 30.36 -4.53 -4.51
N GLY A 315 31.37 -4.30 -3.66
CA GLY A 315 31.83 -5.27 -2.66
C GLY A 315 30.74 -5.70 -1.67
N LYS A 316 29.73 -4.86 -1.42
CA LYS A 316 28.62 -5.20 -0.50
C LYS A 316 27.74 -6.33 -1.05
N LEU A 317 27.29 -6.22 -2.31
CA LEU A 317 26.51 -7.27 -2.97
C LEU A 317 27.30 -8.58 -3.10
N ASN A 318 28.59 -8.49 -3.46
CA ASN A 318 29.44 -9.68 -3.55
C ASN A 318 29.61 -10.38 -2.21
N SER A 319 29.77 -9.63 -1.11
CA SER A 319 29.86 -10.21 0.24
C SER A 319 28.55 -10.90 0.63
N ALA A 320 27.39 -10.28 0.34
CA ALA A 320 26.10 -10.93 0.58
C ALA A 320 25.95 -12.25 -0.21
N LYS A 321 26.37 -12.27 -1.49
CA LYS A 321 26.36 -13.50 -2.32
C LYS A 321 27.28 -14.59 -1.77
N GLU A 322 28.43 -14.20 -1.24
CA GLU A 322 29.39 -15.13 -0.61
C GLU A 322 28.78 -15.79 0.63
N ILE A 323 28.17 -15.00 1.52
CA ILE A 323 27.46 -15.50 2.71
C ILE A 323 26.28 -16.40 2.30
N CYS A 324 25.50 -15.98 1.29
CA CYS A 324 24.39 -16.78 0.78
C CYS A 324 24.86 -18.16 0.28
N LYS A 325 26.00 -18.20 -0.41
CA LYS A 325 26.61 -19.45 -0.89
C LYS A 325 27.06 -20.34 0.28
N GLU A 326 27.65 -19.76 1.33
CA GLU A 326 28.05 -20.50 2.53
C GLU A 326 26.85 -21.11 3.27
N LEU A 327 25.75 -20.35 3.35
CA LEU A 327 24.53 -20.78 4.04
C LEU A 327 23.59 -21.64 3.17
N GLY A 328 23.84 -21.76 1.87
CA GLY A 328 22.97 -22.47 0.94
C GLY A 328 21.60 -21.79 0.74
N ILE A 329 21.55 -20.46 0.82
CA ILE A 329 20.33 -19.65 0.67
C ILE A 329 20.41 -18.74 -0.56
N SER A 330 19.28 -18.20 -0.99
CA SER A 330 19.19 -17.19 -2.05
C SER A 330 19.15 -15.76 -1.48
N LEU A 331 19.44 -14.75 -2.31
CA LEU A 331 19.29 -13.35 -1.91
C LEU A 331 17.84 -12.97 -1.54
N GLN A 332 16.84 -13.75 -1.99
CA GLN A 332 15.44 -13.55 -1.64
C GLN A 332 15.14 -13.93 -0.17
N GLU A 333 16.03 -14.69 0.47
CA GLU A 333 15.95 -15.07 1.89
C GLU A 333 16.78 -14.13 2.78
N VAL A 334 17.22 -12.99 2.23
CA VAL A 334 18.05 -12.00 2.92
C VAL A 334 17.24 -10.74 3.20
N ALA A 335 17.34 -10.24 4.43
CA ALA A 335 16.94 -8.90 4.81
C ALA A 335 18.18 -7.99 4.90
N TYR A 336 18.13 -6.80 4.30
CA TYR A 336 19.23 -5.84 4.33
C TYR A 336 18.75 -4.42 4.62
N ILE A 337 19.49 -3.72 5.48
CA ILE A 337 19.29 -2.30 5.79
C ILE A 337 20.53 -1.46 5.43
N GLY A 338 20.29 -0.38 4.69
CA GLY A 338 21.30 0.56 4.19
C GLY A 338 20.71 1.95 3.96
N ASP A 339 21.55 2.98 3.90
CA ASP A 339 21.13 4.39 3.84
C ASP A 339 21.66 5.18 2.63
N ASP A 340 22.82 4.79 2.08
CA ASP A 340 23.52 5.54 1.03
C ASP A 340 23.72 4.76 -0.29
N ILE A 341 24.17 5.45 -1.34
CA ILE A 341 24.36 4.99 -2.71
C ILE A 341 25.20 3.71 -2.80
N ASN A 342 26.17 3.53 -1.89
CA ASN A 342 26.99 2.32 -1.83
C ASN A 342 26.19 1.04 -1.50
N CYS A 343 24.97 1.19 -0.97
CA CYS A 343 24.03 0.11 -0.63
C CYS A 343 23.06 -0.22 -1.78
N PHE A 344 22.96 0.64 -2.79
CA PHE A 344 21.91 0.59 -3.82
C PHE A 344 21.79 -0.78 -4.49
N GLU A 345 22.90 -1.36 -4.95
CA GLU A 345 22.89 -2.65 -5.64
C GLU A 345 22.41 -3.80 -4.75
N LEU A 346 22.81 -3.80 -3.47
CA LEU A 346 22.41 -4.85 -2.53
C LEU A 346 20.95 -4.67 -2.11
N LEU A 347 20.53 -3.45 -1.77
CA LEU A 347 19.13 -3.13 -1.45
C LEU A 347 18.18 -3.48 -2.60
N SER A 348 18.62 -3.30 -3.85
CA SER A 348 17.83 -3.65 -5.03
C SER A 348 17.78 -5.16 -5.33
N SER A 349 18.56 -5.99 -4.63
CA SER A 349 18.73 -7.42 -4.94
C SER A 349 18.19 -8.37 -3.88
N VAL A 350 18.00 -7.90 -2.65
CA VAL A 350 17.55 -8.73 -1.52
C VAL A 350 16.02 -8.91 -1.50
N GLY A 351 15.56 -9.95 -0.81
CA GLY A 351 14.13 -10.22 -0.65
C GLY A 351 13.41 -9.23 0.26
N LEU A 352 14.13 -8.64 1.23
CA LEU A 352 13.59 -7.61 2.10
C LEU A 352 14.59 -6.46 2.29
N ALA A 353 14.27 -5.29 1.75
CA ALA A 353 15.12 -4.11 1.82
C ALA A 353 14.48 -3.06 2.74
N ALA A 354 15.29 -2.42 3.58
CA ALA A 354 14.87 -1.27 4.38
C ALA A 354 15.90 -0.15 4.39
N CYS A 355 15.45 1.06 4.67
CA CYS A 355 16.33 2.20 4.89
C CYS A 355 15.84 3.08 6.05
N PRO A 356 16.75 3.67 6.84
CA PRO A 356 16.41 4.68 7.85
C PRO A 356 15.74 5.92 7.25
N SER A 357 15.02 6.69 8.06
CA SER A 357 14.30 7.90 7.60
C SER A 357 15.23 8.99 7.04
N ASN A 358 16.48 9.03 7.48
CA ASN A 358 17.52 9.94 6.99
C ASN A 358 18.33 9.39 5.80
N ALA A 359 17.94 8.25 5.21
CA ALA A 359 18.56 7.73 4.01
C ALA A 359 18.43 8.68 2.81
N THR A 360 19.34 8.55 1.85
CA THR A 360 19.33 9.35 0.61
C THR A 360 18.09 9.08 -0.24
N ASP A 361 17.64 10.07 -1.00
CA ASP A 361 16.44 9.93 -1.86
C ASP A 361 16.60 8.80 -2.89
N LYS A 362 17.82 8.58 -3.39
CA LYS A 362 18.12 7.46 -4.29
C LYS A 362 17.80 6.11 -3.67
N ILE A 363 18.05 5.95 -2.36
CA ILE A 363 17.72 4.72 -1.62
C ILE A 363 16.23 4.65 -1.32
N LYS A 364 15.61 5.74 -0.88
CA LYS A 364 14.17 5.79 -0.60
C LYS A 364 13.30 5.46 -1.80
N ASN A 365 13.78 5.75 -3.01
CA ASN A 365 13.11 5.49 -4.28
C ASN A 365 13.31 4.06 -4.82
N ILE A 366 14.00 3.16 -4.10
CA ILE A 366 14.09 1.75 -4.48
C ILE A 366 12.68 1.13 -4.38
N PRO A 367 12.18 0.45 -5.43
CA PRO A 367 10.86 -0.17 -5.39
C PRO A 367 10.71 -1.13 -4.21
N ASN A 368 9.58 -1.04 -3.51
CA ASN A 368 9.22 -1.86 -2.35
C ASN A 368 10.18 -1.76 -1.14
N ILE A 369 11.09 -0.77 -1.10
CA ILE A 369 11.93 -0.57 0.09
C ILE A 369 11.09 -0.13 1.29
N ILE A 370 11.35 -0.73 2.44
CA ILE A 370 10.72 -0.34 3.71
C ILE A 370 11.42 0.93 4.20
N GLN A 371 10.72 2.05 4.12
CA GLN A 371 11.18 3.30 4.73
C GLN A 371 10.77 3.31 6.20
N LEU A 372 11.77 3.34 7.07
CA LEU A 372 11.60 3.33 8.52
C LEU A 372 11.31 4.74 9.02
N GLU A 373 10.65 4.86 10.17
CA GLU A 373 10.41 6.15 10.81
C GLU A 373 11.67 6.67 11.50
N LYS A 374 12.46 5.78 12.08
CA LYS A 374 13.68 6.14 12.81
C LYS A 374 14.88 6.39 11.89
N ALA A 375 15.70 7.36 12.28
CA ALA A 375 16.97 7.65 11.64
C ALA A 375 18.05 6.65 12.07
N GLY A 376 19.13 6.60 11.29
CA GLY A 376 20.35 5.86 11.64
C GLY A 376 20.84 6.24 13.04
N GLY A 377 21.30 5.25 13.81
CA GLY A 377 21.77 5.47 15.18
C GLY A 377 20.68 5.78 16.21
N GLU A 378 19.40 5.85 15.81
CA GLU A 378 18.25 6.12 16.69
C GLU A 378 17.37 4.89 16.93
N GLY A 379 17.79 3.71 16.47
CA GLY A 379 17.04 2.47 16.63
C GLY A 379 16.36 1.98 15.35
N ALA A 380 16.81 2.45 14.17
CA ALA A 380 16.25 2.04 12.88
C ALA A 380 16.40 0.53 12.64
N VAL A 381 17.53 -0.07 13.01
CA VAL A 381 17.69 -1.54 12.89
C VAL A 381 16.70 -2.26 13.79
N ARG A 382 16.47 -1.77 15.01
CA ARG A 382 15.47 -2.36 15.90
C ARG A 382 14.05 -2.25 15.34
N GLU A 383 13.70 -1.11 14.75
CA GLU A 383 12.41 -0.93 14.10
C GLU A 383 12.23 -1.92 12.94
N PHE A 384 13.26 -2.08 12.10
CA PHE A 384 13.19 -3.02 10.98
C PHE A 384 13.05 -4.46 11.46
N VAL A 385 13.85 -4.88 12.45
CA VAL A 385 13.77 -6.23 13.02
C VAL A 385 12.40 -6.50 13.62
N ASN A 386 11.79 -5.55 14.34
CA ASN A 386 10.42 -5.72 14.86
C ASN A 386 9.37 -5.96 13.75
N LYS A 387 9.63 -5.52 12.51
CA LYS A 387 8.77 -5.85 11.37
C LYS A 387 9.06 -7.26 10.85
N ILE A 388 10.30 -7.73 10.93
CA ILE A 388 10.74 -9.08 10.49
C ILE A 388 10.31 -10.20 11.44
N ILE A 389 10.31 -10.00 12.75
CA ILE A 389 9.99 -11.06 13.74
C ILE A 389 8.70 -10.83 14.49
#